data_AF-A0A962U4Q0-F1
#
_entry.id   AF-A0A962U4Q0-F1
#
_cell.length_a   1.000
_cell.length_b   1.000
_cell.length_c   1.000
_cell.angle_alpha   90.00
_cell.angle_beta   90.00
_cell.angle_gamma   90.00
#
_symmetry.space_group_name_H-M   'P 1'
#
loop_
_entity.id
_entity.type
_entity.pdbx_description
1 polymer ?
#
loop_
_entity_poly.entity_id
_entity_poly.type
_entity_poly.pdbx_seq_one_letter_code
_entity_poly.pdbx_strand_id
1 'polypeptide(L)'
;MNPLWFVRIPFAITFAGHGAGKLLMPRASADMLDLSLPMVLLVGVAEVLAGIGAIIGGFERVPHRQLVDRLTGIAAVPVLLGAIFLVHWPRWSFVASESHPFGGMEFQVLLLGVALLLLFTARRPG
;
A
#
# COMPACT_ATOMS: atom_id res chain seq x y z
N MET A 1 -19.71 14.02 -5.82
CA MET A 1 -18.60 13.05 -5.94
C MET A 1 -18.06 12.76 -4.54
N ASN A 2 -17.84 11.50 -4.18
CA ASN A 2 -17.27 11.14 -2.87
C ASN A 2 -15.84 11.71 -2.77
N PRO A 3 -15.53 12.66 -1.86
CA PRO A 3 -14.22 13.31 -1.81
C PRO A 3 -13.09 12.32 -1.48
N LEU A 4 -13.41 11.12 -0.96
CA LEU A 4 -12.41 10.06 -0.78
C LEU A 4 -11.83 9.55 -2.10
N TRP A 5 -12.39 9.86 -3.26
CA TRP A 5 -11.75 9.56 -4.55
C TRP A 5 -10.38 10.24 -4.70
N PHE A 6 -10.19 11.43 -4.13
CA PHE A 6 -8.90 12.12 -4.11
C PHE A 6 -7.84 11.41 -3.25
N VAL A 7 -8.27 10.50 -2.37
CA VAL A 7 -7.38 9.66 -1.55
C VAL A 7 -7.21 8.28 -2.19
N ARG A 8 -8.31 7.69 -2.66
CA ARG A 8 -8.33 6.33 -3.23
C ARG A 8 -7.53 6.20 -4.51
N ILE A 9 -7.64 7.17 -5.42
CA ILE A 9 -6.95 7.07 -6.72
C ILE A 9 -5.42 7.13 -6.52
N PRO A 10 -4.84 8.12 -5.82
CA PRO A 10 -3.39 8.14 -5.60
C PRO A 10 -2.89 6.91 -4.81
N PHE A 11 -3.63 6.49 -3.78
CA PHE A 11 -3.31 5.28 -3.03
C PHE A 11 -3.29 4.04 -3.95
N ALA A 12 -4.31 3.89 -4.79
CA ALA A 12 -4.44 2.77 -5.71
C ALA A 12 -3.32 2.73 -6.74
N ILE A 13 -3.01 3.88 -7.36
CA ILE A 13 -1.93 3.98 -8.35
C ILE A 13 -0.58 3.63 -7.71
N THR A 14 -0.32 4.16 -6.52
CA THR A 14 0.93 3.90 -5.79
C THR A 14 1.09 2.41 -5.49
N PHE A 15 0.08 1.81 -4.88
CA PHE A 15 0.11 0.39 -4.51
C PHE A 15 0.16 -0.53 -5.73
N ALA A 16 -0.68 -0.28 -6.75
CA ALA A 16 -0.66 -1.07 -7.98
C ALA A 16 0.68 -0.94 -8.71
N GLY A 17 1.29 0.25 -8.75
CA GLY A 17 2.60 0.49 -9.36
C GLY A 17 3.73 -0.27 -8.66
N HIS A 18 3.81 -0.17 -7.32
CA HIS A 18 4.80 -0.92 -6.54
C HIS A 18 4.61 -2.43 -6.66
N GLY A 19 3.37 -2.90 -6.57
CA GLY A 19 3.06 -4.32 -6.69
C GLY A 19 3.36 -4.87 -8.08
N ALA A 20 2.95 -4.16 -9.13
CA ALA A 20 3.27 -4.53 -10.51
C ALA A 20 4.78 -4.57 -10.75
N GLY A 21 5.55 -3.60 -10.24
CA GLY A 21 7.01 -3.61 -10.32
C GLY A 21 7.62 -4.88 -9.71
N LYS A 22 7.16 -5.26 -8.51
CA LYS A 22 7.60 -6.50 -7.85
C LYS A 22 7.23 -7.75 -8.64
N LEU A 23 6.06 -7.79 -9.27
CA LEU A 23 5.60 -8.96 -10.02
C LEU A 23 6.21 -9.07 -11.42
N LEU A 24 6.58 -7.95 -12.05
CA LEU A 24 7.26 -7.92 -13.35
C LEU A 24 8.75 -8.27 -13.22
N MET A 25 9.40 -7.90 -12.11
CA MET A 25 10.82 -8.14 -11.86
C MET A 25 11.07 -8.74 -10.46
N PRO A 26 10.53 -9.94 -10.17
CA PRO A 26 10.50 -10.47 -8.80
C PRO A 26 11.87 -10.88 -8.27
N ARG A 27 12.77 -11.38 -9.13
CA ARG A 27 14.16 -11.72 -8.74
C ARG A 27 14.97 -10.47 -8.41
N ALA A 28 14.95 -9.47 -9.30
CA ALA A 28 15.64 -8.20 -9.05
C ALA A 28 15.11 -7.50 -7.79
N SER A 29 13.80 -7.56 -7.54
CA SER A 29 13.20 -7.00 -6.33
C SER A 29 13.60 -7.77 -5.07
N ALA A 30 13.72 -9.10 -5.15
CA ALA A 30 14.20 -9.94 -4.06
C ALA A 30 15.64 -9.60 -3.68
N ASP A 31 16.52 -9.52 -4.69
CA ASP A 31 17.93 -9.16 -4.49
C ASP A 31 18.07 -7.73 -3.95
N MET A 32 17.28 -6.78 -4.47
CA MET A 32 17.31 -5.37 -4.05
C MET A 32 16.85 -5.16 -2.61
N LEU A 33 15.85 -5.93 -2.15
CA LEU A 33 15.26 -5.79 -0.81
C LEU A 33 15.85 -6.77 0.22
N ASP A 34 16.78 -7.63 -0.20
CA ASP A 34 17.30 -8.74 0.61
C ASP A 34 16.17 -9.62 1.18
N LEU A 35 15.19 -9.94 0.34
CA LEU A 35 14.02 -10.75 0.69
C LEU A 35 13.99 -12.05 -0.12
N SER A 36 13.37 -13.09 0.45
CA SER A 36 13.12 -14.31 -0.32
C SER A 36 12.13 -14.05 -1.47
N LEU A 37 12.32 -14.76 -2.58
CA LEU A 37 11.43 -14.66 -3.75
C LEU A 37 9.94 -14.87 -3.37
N PRO A 38 9.55 -15.86 -2.53
CA PRO A 38 8.16 -16.00 -2.10
C PRO A 38 7.63 -14.77 -1.34
N MET A 39 8.47 -14.12 -0.52
CA MET A 39 8.06 -12.93 0.22
C MET A 39 7.79 -11.75 -0.71
N VAL A 40 8.65 -11.53 -1.71
CA VAL A 40 8.44 -10.48 -2.71
C VAL A 40 7.18 -10.71 -3.53
N LEU A 41 6.90 -11.96 -3.93
CA LEU A 41 5.68 -12.30 -4.64
C LEU A 41 4.44 -12.06 -3.77
N LEU A 42 4.49 -12.46 -2.50
CA LEU A 42 3.41 -12.21 -1.55
C LEU A 42 3.13 -10.72 -1.37
N VAL A 43 4.19 -9.91 -1.17
CA VAL A 43 4.07 -8.45 -1.04
C VAL A 43 3.54 -7.83 -2.33
N GLY A 44 4.06 -8.24 -3.49
CA GLY A 44 3.60 -7.72 -4.78
C GLY A 44 2.12 -8.01 -5.04
N VAL A 45 1.65 -9.22 -4.74
CA VAL A 45 0.22 -9.57 -4.83
C VAL A 45 -0.61 -8.75 -3.83
N ALA A 46 -0.17 -8.63 -2.58
CA ALA A 46 -0.86 -7.84 -1.57
C ALA A 46 -0.99 -6.37 -1.99
N GLU A 47 0.06 -5.80 -2.60
CA GLU A 47 0.06 -4.43 -3.08
C GLU A 47 -0.92 -4.22 -4.25
N VAL A 48 -0.90 -5.11 -5.25
CA VAL A 48 -1.86 -5.04 -6.37
C VAL A 48 -3.30 -5.19 -5.87
N LEU A 49 -3.56 -6.13 -4.97
CA LEU A 49 -4.89 -6.34 -4.40
C LEU A 49 -5.35 -5.13 -3.57
N ALA A 50 -4.45 -4.49 -2.82
CA ALA A 50 -4.76 -3.25 -2.11
C ALA A 50 -5.11 -2.12 -3.09
N GLY A 51 -4.38 -2.00 -4.21
CA GLY A 51 -4.68 -1.02 -5.24
C GLY A 51 -6.06 -1.24 -5.89
N ILE A 52 -6.37 -2.48 -6.26
CA ILE A 52 -7.67 -2.88 -6.82
C ILE A 52 -8.79 -2.64 -5.80
N GLY A 53 -8.59 -3.06 -4.55
CA GLY A 53 -9.56 -2.92 -3.46
C GLY A 53 -9.88 -1.45 -3.15
N ALA A 54 -8.89 -0.56 -3.22
CA ALA A 54 -9.09 0.87 -3.04
C ALA A 54 -10.04 1.46 -4.11
N ILE A 55 -9.94 1.01 -5.37
CA ILE A 55 -10.84 1.42 -6.46
C ILE A 55 -12.23 0.80 -6.29
N ILE A 56 -12.31 -0.53 -6.11
CA ILE A 56 -13.59 -1.24 -5.98
C ILE A 56 -14.39 -0.71 -4.78
N GLY A 57 -13.76 -0.56 -3.61
CA GLY A 57 -14.40 0.00 -2.41
C GLY A 57 -14.80 1.48 -2.54
N GLY A 58 -14.36 2.17 -3.60
CA GLY A 58 -14.78 3.54 -3.90
C GLY A 58 -16.20 3.64 -4.46
N PHE A 59 -16.68 2.59 -5.13
CA PHE A 59 -18.01 2.55 -5.72
C PHE A 59 -19.10 2.28 -4.66
N GLU A 60 -20.13 3.13 -4.62
CA GLU A 60 -21.18 3.06 -3.60
C GLU A 60 -22.07 1.81 -3.71
N ARG A 61 -22.21 1.26 -4.92
CA ARG A 61 -23.09 0.11 -5.22
C ARG A 61 -22.40 -1.24 -5.05
N VAL A 62 -21.14 -1.29 -4.64
CA VAL A 62 -20.41 -2.55 -4.46
C VAL A 62 -20.99 -3.34 -3.27
N PRO A 63 -21.42 -4.59 -3.46
CA PRO A 63 -21.82 -5.46 -2.36
C PRO A 63 -20.67 -5.61 -1.35
N HIS A 64 -21.00 -5.62 -0.06
CA HIS A 64 -20.01 -5.76 1.02
C HIS A 64 -18.85 -4.74 0.94
N ARG A 65 -19.09 -3.53 0.44
CA ARG A 65 -18.09 -2.46 0.33
C ARG A 65 -17.20 -2.28 1.56
N GLN A 66 -17.78 -2.36 2.77
CA GLN A 66 -17.01 -2.25 4.02
C GLN A 66 -15.99 -3.37 4.20
N LEU A 67 -16.33 -4.59 3.78
CA LEU A 67 -15.39 -5.71 3.78
C LEU A 67 -14.25 -5.46 2.77
N VAL A 68 -14.56 -4.92 1.59
CA VAL A 68 -13.53 -4.56 0.58
C VAL A 68 -12.55 -3.53 1.14
N ASP A 69 -13.05 -2.48 1.80
CA ASP A 69 -12.20 -1.46 2.44
C ASP A 69 -11.32 -2.07 3.55
N ARG A 70 -11.87 -2.95 4.38
CA ARG A 70 -11.11 -3.67 5.42
C ARG A 70 -10.03 -4.56 4.86
N LEU A 71 -10.35 -5.36 3.83
CA LEU A 71 -9.37 -6.24 3.17
C LEU A 71 -8.28 -5.44 2.48
N THR A 72 -8.61 -4.28 1.91
CA THR A 72 -7.64 -3.33 1.36
C THR A 72 -6.66 -2.87 2.43
N GLY A 73 -7.19 -2.45 3.59
CA GLY A 73 -6.37 -2.06 4.73
C GLY A 73 -5.51 -3.20 5.27
N ILE A 74 -6.06 -4.41 5.42
CA ILE A 74 -5.34 -5.62 5.87
C ILE A 74 -4.18 -5.95 4.92
N ALA A 75 -4.38 -5.82 3.60
CA ALA A 75 -3.31 -6.06 2.63
C ALA A 75 -2.23 -4.99 2.69
N ALA A 76 -2.60 -3.72 2.87
CA ALA A 76 -1.68 -2.59 2.80
C ALA A 76 -0.88 -2.33 4.09
N VAL A 77 -1.50 -2.46 5.26
CA VAL A 77 -0.86 -2.10 6.55
C VAL A 77 0.42 -2.89 6.83
N PRO A 78 0.44 -4.24 6.73
CA PRO A 78 1.66 -5.01 6.98
C PRO A 78 2.77 -4.70 5.98
N VAL A 79 2.42 -4.47 4.71
CA VAL A 79 3.38 -4.09 3.66
C VAL A 79 4.04 -2.76 3.98
N LEU A 80 3.26 -1.75 4.37
CA LEU A 80 3.79 -0.43 4.72
C LEU A 80 4.65 -0.47 5.99
N LEU A 81 4.23 -1.22 7.01
CA LEU A 81 5.04 -1.43 8.21
C LEU A 81 6.36 -2.12 7.85
N GLY A 82 6.32 -3.19 7.05
CA GLY A 82 7.51 -3.87 6.54
C GLY A 82 8.44 -2.91 5.80
N ALA A 83 7.93 -2.15 4.84
CA ALA A 83 8.73 -1.16 4.10
C ALA A 83 9.36 -0.10 5.02
N ILE A 84 8.60 0.42 6.00
CA ILE A 84 9.11 1.40 6.96
C ILE A 84 10.32 0.83 7.71
N PHE A 85 10.17 -0.36 8.32
CA PHE A 85 11.22 -0.94 9.15
C PHE A 85 12.39 -1.49 8.35
N LEU A 86 12.19 -1.92 7.10
CA LEU A 86 13.25 -2.49 6.28
C LEU A 86 14.12 -1.44 5.62
N VAL A 87 13.53 -0.37 5.05
CA VAL A 87 14.28 0.51 4.12
C VAL A 87 14.07 2.01 4.29
N HIS A 88 13.16 2.46 5.16
CA HIS A 88 12.84 3.89 5.28
C HIS A 88 13.08 4.51 6.67
N TRP A 89 13.07 3.70 7.74
CA TRP A 89 13.30 4.14 9.11
C TRP A 89 14.79 4.41 9.38
N PRO A 90 15.17 5.36 10.28
CA PRO A 90 14.35 6.31 11.04
C PRO A 90 14.16 7.67 10.37
N ARG A 91 14.63 7.86 9.13
CA ARG A 91 14.70 9.18 8.49
C ARG A 91 13.31 9.75 8.19
N TRP A 92 13.02 10.94 8.70
CA TRP A 92 11.82 11.70 8.36
C TRP A 92 12.07 12.66 7.18
N SER A 93 12.20 12.10 5.97
CA SER A 93 12.26 12.86 4.72
C SER A 93 12.13 11.90 3.55
N PHE A 94 11.19 12.13 2.63
CA PHE A 94 11.05 11.27 1.43
C PHE A 94 12.25 11.32 0.48
N VAL A 95 13.15 12.31 0.62
CA VAL A 95 14.29 12.50 -0.28
C VAL A 95 15.37 11.44 -0.01
N ALA A 96 15.77 10.75 -1.08
CA ALA A 96 16.86 9.78 -1.05
C ALA A 96 18.18 10.39 -0.57
N SER A 97 18.98 9.59 0.11
CA SER A 97 20.31 9.97 0.61
C SER A 97 21.21 8.75 0.65
N GLU A 98 22.52 8.95 0.84
CA GLU A 98 23.48 7.85 0.94
C GLU A 98 23.11 6.80 2.01
N SER A 99 22.57 7.26 3.15
CA SER A 99 22.12 6.37 4.23
C SER A 99 20.74 5.74 3.99
N HIS A 100 19.92 6.31 3.11
CA HIS A 100 18.54 5.88 2.84
C HIS A 100 18.29 6.00 1.32
N PRO A 101 18.79 5.05 0.51
CA PRO A 101 18.72 5.14 -0.94
C PRO A 101 17.27 5.10 -1.47
N PHE A 102 16.34 4.54 -0.69
CA PHE A 102 14.91 4.50 -1.00
C PHE A 102 14.12 5.70 -0.45
N GLY A 103 14.80 6.71 0.13
CA GLY A 103 14.16 7.78 0.88
C GLY A 103 13.72 7.35 2.27
N GLY A 104 13.29 8.31 3.09
CA GLY A 104 12.77 8.09 4.44
C GLY A 104 11.26 7.89 4.50
N MET A 105 10.72 7.80 5.72
CA MET A 105 9.39 7.23 6.00
C MET A 105 8.18 8.16 5.83
N GLU A 106 8.37 9.43 5.44
CA GLU A 106 7.32 10.44 5.37
C GLU A 106 6.12 9.99 4.50
N PHE A 107 6.41 9.49 3.29
CA PHE A 107 5.38 9.05 2.35
C PHE A 107 4.68 7.77 2.81
N GLN A 108 5.42 6.83 3.39
CA GLN A 108 4.94 5.54 3.87
C GLN A 108 4.04 5.72 5.08
N VAL A 109 4.35 6.69 5.96
CA VAL A 109 3.49 7.04 7.10
C VAL A 109 2.18 7.68 6.62
N LEU A 110 2.22 8.54 5.60
CA LEU A 110 1.00 9.08 4.98
C LEU A 110 0.13 7.96 4.40
N LEU A 111 0.71 7.07 3.60
CA LEU A 111 -0.01 5.91 3.04
C LEU A 111 -0.53 4.97 4.14
N LEU A 112 0.22 4.81 5.24
CA LEU A 112 -0.21 4.01 6.38
C LEU A 112 -1.45 4.62 7.03
N GLY A 113 -1.49 5.95 7.18
CA GLY A 113 -2.70 6.65 7.63
C GLY A 113 -3.91 6.37 6.74
N VAL A 114 -3.73 6.36 5.41
CA VAL A 114 -4.80 6.01 4.46
C VAL A 114 -5.21 4.53 4.58
N ALA A 115 -4.25 3.61 4.70
CA ALA A 115 -4.54 2.19 4.86
C ALA A 115 -5.31 1.91 6.16
N LEU A 116 -4.93 2.57 7.25
CA LEU A 116 -5.63 2.51 8.55
C LEU A 116 -7.03 3.11 8.47
N LEU A 117 -7.20 4.21 7.72
CA LEU A 117 -8.52 4.78 7.45
C LEU A 117 -9.43 3.76 6.75
N LEU A 118 -8.95 3.09 5.70
CA LEU A 118 -9.71 2.05 4.99
C LEU A 118 -9.99 0.84 5.89
N LEU A 119 -9.04 0.47 6.76
CA LEU A 119 -9.19 -0.64 7.69
C LEU A 119 -10.26 -0.39 8.76
N PHE A 120 -10.26 0.82 9.35
CA PHE A 120 -11.04 1.08 10.57
C PHE A 120 -12.28 1.95 10.37
N THR A 121 -12.46 2.59 9.21
CA THR A 121 -13.66 3.42 9.01
C THR A 121 -14.91 2.55 8.90
N ALA A 122 -15.71 2.55 9.96
CA ALA A 122 -17.08 2.05 9.93
C ALA A 122 -17.99 3.10 9.28
N ARG A 123 -18.27 2.98 7.98
CA ARG A 123 -19.39 3.74 7.40
C ARG A 123 -20.68 3.07 7.83
N ARG A 124 -21.63 3.82 8.40
CA ARG A 124 -22.96 3.27 8.70
C ARG A 124 -23.57 2.68 7.42
N PRO A 125 -24.24 1.51 7.49
CA PRO A 125 -25.09 1.08 6.39
C PRO A 125 -26.14 2.17 6.16
N GLY A 126 -26.20 2.68 4.93
CA GLY A 126 -27.26 3.57 4.47
C GLY A 126 -28.49 2.77 4.07
#